data_AF-A0A1B7MDL0-F1
#
_entry.id   AF-A0A1B7MDL0-F1
#
_cell.length_a   1.000
_cell.length_b   1.000
_cell.length_c   1.000
_cell.angle_alpha   90.00
_cell.angle_beta   90.00
_cell.angle_gamma   90.00
#
_symmetry.space_group_name_H-M   'P 1'
#
loop_
_entity.id
_entity.type
_entity.pdbx_description
1 polymer ?
#
loop_
_entity_poly.entity_id
_entity_poly.type
_entity_poly.pdbx_seq_one_letter_code
_entity_poly.pdbx_strand_id
1 'polypeptide(L)'
;KLIPITSLSGDEFLRAWWQVVVCHRILWSRRLRHRDISPSNLMVYKSRSNKWIGVLNDYDLSSTHDGPRGNERTGTIPFMAIELLEEDAIEGKVEHLYRHDAESLIWVLTWVCLRYEDGKLRNNRPFNQWLKQDANGCREKKNDFMNSGRGKAQPSPSHKSNWETARGCLRPVGHYYSEDPKPTLTDDEVYQTWLMAWVPSRIRD
;
A
#
# COMPACT_ATOMS: atom_id res chain seq x y z
N LYS A 1 20.08 5.23 12.21
CA LYS A 1 19.61 6.24 11.23
C LYS A 1 18.42 5.65 10.48
N LEU A 2 17.32 6.39 10.39
CA LEU A 2 16.19 6.03 9.52
C LEU A 2 16.50 6.47 8.09
N ILE A 3 16.19 5.61 7.12
CA ILE A 3 16.25 5.91 5.69
C ILE A 3 14.97 5.40 5.00
N PRO A 4 14.59 5.91 3.82
CA PRO A 4 13.39 5.46 3.12
C PRO A 4 13.44 3.97 2.80
N ILE A 5 12.31 3.26 2.92
CA ILE A 5 12.23 1.83 2.53
C ILE A 5 12.61 1.62 1.06
N THR A 6 12.40 2.64 0.23
CA THR A 6 12.71 2.61 -1.21
C THR A 6 14.20 2.55 -1.50
N SER A 7 15.08 2.65 -0.49
CA SER A 7 16.51 2.40 -0.65
C SER A 7 16.87 0.91 -0.69
N LEU A 8 15.93 0.02 -0.30
CA LEU A 8 16.11 -1.43 -0.32
C LEU A 8 15.59 -2.03 -1.63
N SER A 9 16.07 -3.23 -1.96
CA SER A 9 15.58 -4.05 -3.06
C SER A 9 15.49 -5.54 -2.66
N GLY A 10 14.98 -6.39 -3.56
CA GLY A 10 14.89 -7.83 -3.35
C GLY A 10 14.19 -8.23 -2.04
N ASP A 11 14.70 -9.29 -1.41
CA ASP A 11 14.14 -9.84 -0.18
C ASP A 11 14.29 -8.87 1.02
N GLU A 12 15.29 -7.98 1.05
CA GLU A 12 15.42 -6.99 2.13
C GLU A 12 14.26 -5.99 2.12
N PHE A 13 13.92 -5.48 0.94
CA PHE A 13 12.76 -4.60 0.77
C PHE A 13 11.45 -5.30 1.16
N LEU A 14 11.23 -6.52 0.65
CA LEU A 14 9.98 -7.23 0.88
C LEU A 14 9.80 -7.61 2.35
N ARG A 15 10.89 -7.98 3.04
CA ARG A 15 10.88 -8.27 4.48
C ARG A 15 10.59 -7.02 5.30
N ALA A 16 11.18 -5.88 4.95
CA ALA A 16 10.86 -4.61 5.60
C ALA A 16 9.40 -4.17 5.37
N TRP A 17 8.88 -4.33 4.14
CA TRP A 17 7.48 -4.02 3.83
C TRP A 17 6.53 -4.93 4.61
N TRP A 18 6.86 -6.23 4.73
CA TRP A 18 6.08 -7.16 5.52
C TRP A 18 6.08 -6.82 7.02
N GLN A 19 7.22 -6.39 7.57
CA GLN A 19 7.29 -5.90 8.96
C GLN A 19 6.38 -4.69 9.18
N VAL A 20 6.32 -3.76 8.21
CA VAL A 20 5.38 -2.63 8.24
C VAL A 20 3.93 -3.13 8.25
N VAL A 21 3.57 -4.07 7.37
CA VAL A 21 2.22 -4.66 7.30
C VAL A 21 1.81 -5.28 8.65
N VAL A 22 2.69 -6.07 9.27
CA VAL A 22 2.43 -6.71 10.56
C VAL A 22 2.28 -5.68 11.67
N CYS A 23 3.18 -4.68 11.73
CA CYS A 23 3.11 -3.61 12.72
C CYS A 23 1.82 -2.80 12.57
N HIS A 24 1.46 -2.43 11.35
CA HIS A 24 0.22 -1.72 11.04
C HIS A 24 -1.02 -2.53 11.48
N ARG A 25 -1.08 -3.84 11.20
CA ARG A 25 -2.18 -4.71 11.63
C ARG A 25 -2.35 -4.71 13.16
N ILE A 26 -1.26 -4.73 13.91
CA ILE A 26 -1.25 -4.66 15.38
C ILE A 26 -1.76 -3.31 15.88
N LEU A 27 -1.33 -2.20 15.26
CA LEU A 27 -1.79 -0.87 15.64
C LEU A 27 -3.27 -0.67 15.32
N TRP A 28 -3.69 -1.16 14.16
CA TRP A 28 -5.08 -1.15 13.74
C TRP A 28 -6.01 -1.85 14.74
N SER A 29 -5.62 -3.05 15.21
CA SER A 29 -6.41 -3.78 16.22
C SER A 29 -6.44 -3.08 17.58
N ARG A 30 -5.45 -2.21 17.85
CA ARG A 30 -5.41 -1.29 18.99
C ARG A 30 -6.12 0.05 18.72
N ARG A 31 -6.94 0.11 17.67
CA ARG A 31 -7.74 1.29 17.29
C ARG A 31 -6.91 2.52 16.89
N LEU A 32 -5.65 2.32 16.48
CA LEU A 32 -4.80 3.36 15.91
C LEU A 32 -4.84 3.27 14.38
N ARG A 33 -5.31 4.34 13.74
CA ARG A 33 -5.52 4.41 12.29
C ARG A 33 -4.49 5.34 11.67
N HIS A 34 -3.74 4.87 10.68
CA HIS A 34 -2.63 5.66 10.10
C HIS A 34 -3.11 6.71 9.11
N ARG A 35 -4.01 6.33 8.18
CA ARG A 35 -4.67 7.19 7.18
C ARG A 35 -3.77 7.81 6.10
N ASP A 36 -2.45 7.90 6.30
CA ASP A 36 -1.51 8.36 5.26
C ASP A 36 -0.39 7.36 4.95
N ILE A 37 -0.77 6.17 4.47
CA ILE A 37 0.22 5.18 4.02
C ILE A 37 0.77 5.60 2.66
N SER A 38 2.08 5.88 2.61
CA SER A 38 2.78 6.31 1.40
C SER A 38 4.26 5.86 1.43
N PRO A 39 4.96 5.78 0.29
CA PRO A 39 6.36 5.35 0.27
C PRO A 39 7.30 6.26 1.08
N SER A 40 6.95 7.54 1.28
CA SER A 40 7.72 8.47 2.13
C SER A 40 7.58 8.17 3.62
N ASN A 41 6.48 7.52 4.02
CA ASN A 41 6.20 7.21 5.42
C ASN A 41 6.70 5.81 5.81
N LEU A 42 7.03 4.96 4.83
CA LEU A 42 7.69 3.67 5.10
C LEU A 42 9.21 3.87 5.17
N MET A 43 9.76 3.62 6.35
CA MET A 43 11.18 3.83 6.66
C MET A 43 11.85 2.53 7.11
N VAL A 44 13.17 2.50 7.09
CA VAL A 44 13.98 1.39 7.59
C VAL A 44 15.16 1.88 8.41
N TYR A 45 15.60 1.05 9.35
CA TYR A 45 16.88 1.22 10.04
C TYR A 45 17.59 -0.12 10.20
N LYS A 46 18.91 -0.09 10.40
CA LYS A 46 19.68 -1.28 10.76
C LYS A 46 19.63 -1.55 12.26
N SER A 47 19.23 -2.76 12.63
CA SER A 47 19.32 -3.26 13.99
C SER A 47 20.78 -3.42 14.45
N ARG A 48 20.98 -3.69 15.75
CA ARG A 48 22.30 -4.07 16.29
C ARG A 48 22.87 -5.34 15.67
N SER A 49 22.01 -6.22 15.15
CA SER A 49 22.39 -7.44 14.42
C SER A 49 22.54 -7.23 12.91
N ASN A 50 22.64 -5.98 12.45
CA ASN A 50 22.83 -5.61 11.04
C ASN A 50 21.69 -6.06 10.11
N LYS A 51 20.49 -6.30 10.67
CA LYS A 51 19.27 -6.60 9.92
C LYS A 51 18.47 -5.32 9.67
N TRP A 52 17.89 -5.17 8.48
CA TRP A 52 16.95 -4.09 8.21
C TRP A 52 15.62 -4.33 8.94
N ILE A 53 15.12 -3.27 9.58
CA ILE A 53 13.83 -3.24 10.28
C ILE A 53 12.97 -2.16 9.63
N GLY A 54 11.83 -2.57 9.07
CA GLY A 54 10.80 -1.70 8.54
C GLY A 54 9.94 -1.08 9.63
N VAL A 55 9.66 0.21 9.50
CA VAL A 55 8.79 0.97 10.39
C VAL A 55 7.91 1.89 9.58
N LEU A 56 6.68 2.06 10.05
CA LEU A 56 5.76 3.07 9.53
C LEU A 56 5.96 4.34 10.38
N ASN A 57 6.33 5.44 9.73
CA ASN A 57 6.51 6.75 10.35
C ASN A 57 5.31 7.65 10.05
N ASP A 58 5.30 8.82 10.68
CA ASP A 58 4.38 9.92 10.39
C ASP A 58 2.92 9.62 10.80
N TYR A 59 2.71 9.69 12.11
CA TYR A 59 1.40 9.55 12.75
C TYR A 59 0.68 10.90 12.90
N ASP A 60 1.15 11.96 12.24
CA ASP A 60 0.58 13.30 12.40
C ASP A 60 -0.86 13.39 11.86
N LEU A 61 -1.21 12.52 10.92
CA LEU A 61 -2.57 12.34 10.39
C LEU A 61 -3.32 11.14 11.00
N SER A 62 -2.72 10.50 12.01
CA SER A 62 -3.34 9.36 12.67
C SER A 62 -4.53 9.78 13.53
N SER A 63 -5.51 8.89 13.65
CA SER A 63 -6.63 9.10 14.56
C SER A 63 -6.86 7.87 15.42
N THR A 64 -7.41 8.08 16.62
CA THR A 64 -8.08 7.01 17.35
C THR A 64 -9.43 6.71 16.67
N HIS A 65 -10.00 5.55 16.98
CA HIS A 65 -11.34 5.15 16.52
C HIS A 65 -12.43 6.19 16.82
N ASP A 66 -12.26 7.00 17.87
CA ASP A 66 -13.22 8.03 18.29
C ASP A 66 -12.99 9.39 17.60
N GLY A 67 -11.98 9.48 16.72
CA GLY A 67 -11.73 10.66 15.87
C GLY A 67 -12.69 10.77 14.68
N PRO A 68 -12.50 11.79 13.80
CA PRO A 68 -13.37 12.01 12.64
C PRO A 68 -13.52 10.74 11.81
N ARG A 69 -14.78 10.32 11.55
CA ARG A 69 -15.08 9.07 10.84
C ARG A 69 -14.81 9.16 9.33
N GLY A 70 -14.91 10.36 8.78
CA GLY A 70 -14.71 10.63 7.36
C GLY A 70 -13.23 10.86 6.98
N ASN A 71 -12.95 10.70 5.70
CA ASN A 71 -11.70 11.17 5.08
C ASN A 71 -11.76 12.70 4.94
N GLU A 72 -11.45 13.44 5.99
CA GLU A 72 -11.25 14.89 5.88
C GLU A 72 -9.96 15.18 5.08
N ARG A 73 -9.94 14.87 3.77
CA ARG A 73 -8.86 15.12 2.79
C ARG A 73 -7.43 14.68 3.16
N THR A 74 -7.26 13.89 4.20
CA THR A 74 -5.95 13.40 4.63
C THR A 74 -5.59 12.12 3.86
N GLY A 75 -4.53 12.18 3.06
CA GLY A 75 -3.97 11.02 2.38
C GLY A 75 -3.25 11.38 1.10
N THR A 76 -2.16 10.68 0.82
CA THR A 76 -1.42 10.87 -0.43
C THR A 76 -2.18 10.22 -1.61
N ILE A 77 -2.88 11.02 -2.43
CA ILE A 77 -3.85 10.60 -3.48
C ILE A 77 -3.46 9.30 -4.25
N PRO A 78 -2.24 9.16 -4.81
CA PRO A 78 -1.85 7.93 -5.53
C PRO A 78 -1.85 6.65 -4.70
N PHE A 79 -1.83 6.74 -3.38
CA PHE A 79 -1.77 5.60 -2.46
C PHE A 79 -3.11 5.32 -1.77
N MET A 80 -4.04 6.28 -1.72
CA MET A 80 -5.39 6.06 -1.18
C MET A 80 -6.12 4.91 -1.89
N ALA A 81 -6.95 4.15 -1.18
CA ALA A 81 -7.81 3.14 -1.79
C ALA A 81 -8.74 3.72 -2.87
N ILE A 82 -9.08 2.93 -3.90
CA ILE A 82 -9.96 3.37 -5.00
C ILE A 82 -11.30 3.89 -4.46
N GLU A 83 -11.92 3.20 -3.51
CA GLU A 83 -13.16 3.63 -2.84
C GLU A 83 -13.02 4.98 -2.13
N LEU A 84 -11.84 5.27 -1.56
CA LEU A 84 -11.56 6.54 -0.88
C LEU A 84 -11.32 7.72 -1.85
N LEU A 85 -11.28 7.46 -3.15
CA LEU A 85 -11.19 8.47 -4.20
C LEU A 85 -12.56 8.77 -4.84
N GLU A 86 -13.63 8.10 -4.39
CA GLU A 86 -15.01 8.36 -4.83
C GLU A 86 -15.58 9.61 -4.13
N GLU A 87 -16.58 10.25 -4.75
CA GLU A 87 -17.17 11.51 -4.29
C GLU A 87 -17.72 11.40 -2.85
N ASP A 88 -18.48 10.33 -2.56
CA ASP A 88 -19.02 10.11 -1.21
C ASP A 88 -17.92 9.95 -0.15
N ALA A 89 -16.79 9.34 -0.50
CA ALA A 89 -15.67 9.21 0.43
C ALA A 89 -14.96 10.55 0.67
N ILE A 90 -14.82 11.37 -0.37
CA ILE A 90 -14.25 12.73 -0.28
C ILE A 90 -15.13 13.64 0.57
N GLU A 91 -16.45 13.45 0.51
CA GLU A 91 -17.43 14.13 1.37
C GLU A 91 -17.48 13.57 2.80
N GLY A 92 -16.66 12.55 3.12
CA GLY A 92 -16.56 11.97 4.46
C GLY A 92 -17.72 11.03 4.82
N LYS A 93 -18.50 10.58 3.84
CA LYS A 93 -19.63 9.66 4.05
C LYS A 93 -19.22 8.19 4.11
N VAL A 94 -18.02 7.87 3.64
CA VAL A 94 -17.47 6.50 3.67
C VAL A 94 -16.61 6.33 4.93
N GLU A 95 -16.90 5.28 5.70
CA GLU A 95 -16.09 4.89 6.85
C GLU A 95 -14.72 4.39 6.40
N HIS A 96 -13.66 4.85 7.07
CA HIS A 96 -12.31 4.37 6.82
C HIS A 96 -12.06 2.98 7.47
N LEU A 97 -11.96 1.95 6.64
CA LEU A 97 -11.88 0.53 7.02
C LEU A 97 -10.50 -0.07 6.71
N TYR A 98 -10.19 -1.24 7.27
CA TYR A 98 -8.82 -1.80 7.22
C TYR A 98 -8.37 -2.06 5.80
N ARG A 99 -9.31 -2.47 4.95
CA ARG A 99 -9.09 -2.67 3.52
C ARG A 99 -8.52 -1.43 2.84
N HIS A 100 -8.82 -0.22 3.32
CA HIS A 100 -8.32 0.99 2.70
C HIS A 100 -6.83 1.19 2.95
N ASP A 101 -6.38 1.00 4.19
CA ASP A 101 -4.96 1.00 4.52
C ASP A 101 -4.22 -0.21 3.91
N ALA A 102 -4.86 -1.39 3.87
CA ALA A 102 -4.31 -2.57 3.21
C ALA A 102 -4.10 -2.33 1.70
N GLU A 103 -5.08 -1.76 1.00
CA GLU A 103 -4.94 -1.37 -0.40
C GLU A 103 -3.80 -0.35 -0.60
N SER A 104 -3.66 0.59 0.33
CA SER A 104 -2.58 1.57 0.31
C SER A 104 -1.20 0.92 0.43
N LEU A 105 -1.03 -0.07 1.31
CA LEU A 105 0.20 -0.87 1.43
C LEU A 105 0.53 -1.62 0.12
N ILE A 106 -0.50 -2.12 -0.57
CA ILE A 106 -0.37 -2.80 -1.87
C ILE A 106 0.03 -1.80 -2.97
N TRP A 107 -0.54 -0.59 -2.95
CA TRP A 107 -0.13 0.48 -3.87
C TRP A 107 1.31 0.90 -3.65
N VAL A 108 1.78 1.00 -2.39
CA VAL A 108 3.20 1.25 -2.08
C VAL A 108 4.10 0.13 -2.62
N LEU A 109 3.75 -1.14 -2.39
CA LEU A 109 4.50 -2.29 -2.91
C LEU A 109 4.60 -2.25 -4.45
N THR A 110 3.46 -2.02 -5.12
CA THR A 110 3.37 -1.89 -6.58
C THR A 110 4.22 -0.74 -7.09
N TRP A 111 4.13 0.42 -6.43
CA TRP A 111 4.87 1.62 -6.78
C TRP A 111 6.38 1.38 -6.72
N VAL A 112 6.87 0.80 -5.63
CA VAL A 112 8.31 0.54 -5.49
C VAL A 112 8.80 -0.43 -6.56
N CYS A 113 8.08 -1.55 -6.77
CA CYS A 113 8.47 -2.57 -7.75
C CYS A 113 8.60 -2.02 -9.18
N LEU A 114 7.75 -1.05 -9.55
CA LEU A 114 7.73 -0.50 -10.90
C LEU A 114 8.64 0.72 -11.04
N ARG A 115 8.94 1.46 -9.97
CA ARG A 115 9.62 2.76 -10.06
C ARG A 115 11.05 2.78 -9.55
N TYR A 116 11.49 1.83 -8.73
CA TYR A 116 12.82 1.85 -8.14
C TYR A 116 13.67 0.70 -8.68
N GLU A 117 14.96 0.94 -8.87
CA GLU A 117 15.98 -0.06 -9.18
C GLU A 117 17.17 0.19 -8.25
N ASP A 118 17.54 -0.81 -7.45
CA ASP A 118 18.65 -0.75 -6.48
C ASP A 118 18.67 0.56 -5.66
N GLY A 119 17.53 0.89 -5.08
CA GLY A 119 17.39 2.06 -4.23
C GLY A 119 17.23 3.40 -4.97
N LYS A 120 17.18 3.39 -6.30
CA LYS A 120 17.16 4.60 -7.13
C LYS A 120 15.91 4.67 -8.01
N LEU A 121 15.37 5.87 -8.17
CA LEU A 121 14.23 6.11 -9.04
C LEU A 121 14.60 5.89 -10.52
N ARG A 122 13.85 5.05 -11.23
CA ARG A 122 14.04 4.76 -12.67
C ARG A 122 13.70 5.97 -13.54
N ASN A 123 14.30 6.04 -14.73
CA ASN A 123 14.07 7.13 -15.69
C ASN A 123 12.69 7.08 -16.37
N ASN A 124 12.18 5.89 -16.70
CA ASN A 124 10.89 5.73 -17.39
C ASN A 124 9.66 6.00 -16.48
N ARG A 125 9.88 6.18 -15.17
CA ARG A 125 8.92 6.61 -14.13
C ARG A 125 7.46 6.17 -14.38
N PRO A 126 7.14 4.85 -14.35
CA PRO A 126 5.75 4.40 -14.35
C PRO A 126 4.93 5.13 -13.27
N PHE A 127 3.64 5.36 -13.54
CA PHE A 127 2.73 6.12 -12.67
C PHE A 127 3.06 7.60 -12.43
N ASN A 128 4.05 8.19 -13.11
CA ASN A 128 4.36 9.62 -12.92
C ASN A 128 3.17 10.55 -13.20
N GLN A 129 2.25 10.14 -14.08
CA GLN A 129 1.03 10.91 -14.38
C GLN A 129 0.01 10.88 -13.23
N TRP A 130 0.04 9.88 -12.34
CA TRP A 130 -0.88 9.77 -11.21
C TRP A 130 -0.65 10.91 -10.21
N LEU A 131 0.61 11.36 -10.06
CA LEU A 131 1.01 12.49 -9.20
C LEU A 131 0.42 13.83 -9.64
N LYS A 132 -0.13 13.91 -10.85
CA LYS A 132 -0.69 15.13 -11.44
C LYS A 132 -2.22 15.14 -11.46
N GLN A 133 -2.86 14.09 -10.94
CA GLN A 133 -4.31 13.98 -10.96
C GLN A 133 -4.91 14.47 -9.65
N ASP A 134 -6.18 14.90 -9.72
CA ASP A 134 -7.06 14.96 -8.57
C ASP A 134 -7.53 13.54 -8.18
N ALA A 135 -8.43 13.45 -7.20
CA ALA A 135 -8.93 12.17 -6.71
C ALA A 135 -9.62 11.36 -7.83
N ASN A 136 -10.51 11.98 -8.61
CA ASN A 136 -11.23 11.29 -9.68
C ASN A 136 -10.29 10.81 -10.80
N GLY A 137 -9.38 11.67 -11.28
CA GLY A 137 -8.42 11.29 -12.30
C GLY A 137 -7.46 10.19 -11.81
N CYS A 138 -7.12 10.18 -10.51
CA CYS A 138 -6.32 9.10 -9.94
C CYS A 138 -7.11 7.79 -9.87
N ARG A 139 -8.39 7.84 -9.47
CA ARG A 139 -9.31 6.70 -9.44
C ARG A 139 -9.43 6.06 -10.82
N GLU A 140 -9.66 6.84 -11.86
CA GLU A 140 -9.73 6.38 -13.25
C GLU A 140 -8.44 5.69 -13.71
N LYS A 141 -7.27 6.27 -13.40
CA LYS A 141 -5.98 5.66 -13.75
C LYS A 141 -5.70 4.37 -12.99
N LYS A 142 -6.12 4.28 -11.72
CA LYS A 142 -6.04 3.02 -10.95
C LYS A 142 -6.91 1.95 -11.57
N ASN A 143 -8.14 2.27 -11.94
CA ASN A 143 -9.06 1.34 -12.60
C ASN A 143 -8.50 0.87 -13.95
N ASP A 144 -7.99 1.77 -14.79
CA ASP A 144 -7.32 1.39 -16.04
C ASP A 144 -6.12 0.46 -15.79
N PHE A 145 -5.29 0.77 -14.80
CA PHE A 145 -4.18 -0.10 -14.42
C PHE A 145 -4.66 -1.48 -13.96
N MET A 146 -5.68 -1.55 -13.12
CA MET A 146 -6.26 -2.82 -12.64
C MET A 146 -6.83 -3.66 -13.79
N ASN A 147 -7.48 -3.02 -14.76
CA ASN A 147 -8.14 -3.71 -15.88
C ASN A 147 -7.15 -4.14 -16.97
N SER A 148 -6.23 -3.28 -17.35
CA SER A 148 -5.40 -3.47 -18.56
C SER A 148 -3.89 -3.31 -18.31
N GLY A 149 -3.51 -2.49 -17.34
CA GLY A 149 -2.10 -2.15 -17.07
C GLY A 149 -1.31 -3.23 -16.34
N ARG A 150 -1.93 -3.99 -15.42
CA ARG A 150 -1.26 -5.00 -14.58
C ARG A 150 -0.48 -6.04 -15.39
N GLY A 151 -1.07 -6.54 -16.49
CA GLY A 151 -0.44 -7.56 -17.34
C GLY A 151 0.73 -7.04 -18.19
N LYS A 152 0.81 -5.72 -18.42
CA LYS A 152 1.84 -5.06 -19.23
C LYS A 152 2.95 -4.44 -18.38
N ALA A 153 2.75 -4.35 -17.06
CA ALA A 153 3.68 -3.70 -16.15
C ALA A 153 5.00 -4.48 -16.05
N GLN A 154 6.11 -3.76 -16.19
CA GLN A 154 7.45 -4.33 -16.12
C GLN A 154 8.17 -3.86 -14.86
N PRO A 155 8.34 -4.75 -13.86
CA PRO A 155 9.09 -4.40 -12.67
C PRO A 155 10.56 -4.14 -13.00
N SER A 156 11.23 -3.46 -12.09
CA SER A 156 12.67 -3.33 -12.17
C SER A 156 13.34 -4.70 -11.96
N PRO A 157 14.54 -4.94 -12.51
CA PRO A 157 15.30 -6.16 -12.24
C PRO A 157 15.43 -6.49 -10.74
N SER A 158 15.72 -5.50 -9.90
CA SER A 158 15.90 -5.67 -8.44
C SER A 158 14.60 -5.95 -7.67
N HIS A 159 13.42 -5.83 -8.32
CA HIS A 159 12.11 -6.08 -7.71
C HIS A 159 11.28 -7.15 -8.44
N LYS A 160 11.88 -7.98 -9.30
CA LYS A 160 11.15 -9.05 -10.02
C LYS A 160 10.38 -9.99 -9.09
N SER A 161 11.01 -10.50 -8.02
CA SER A 161 10.34 -11.37 -7.04
C SER A 161 9.26 -10.63 -6.25
N ASN A 162 9.52 -9.37 -5.91
CA ASN A 162 8.60 -8.52 -5.14
C ASN A 162 7.31 -8.22 -5.94
N TRP A 163 7.45 -8.11 -7.26
CA TRP A 163 6.33 -7.94 -8.18
C TRP A 163 5.39 -9.14 -8.19
N GLU A 164 5.88 -10.36 -7.99
CA GLU A 164 5.03 -11.54 -7.85
C GLU A 164 4.09 -11.43 -6.65
N THR A 165 4.63 -11.01 -5.50
CA THR A 165 3.81 -10.70 -4.32
C THR A 165 2.83 -9.57 -4.60
N ALA A 166 3.28 -8.47 -5.24
CA ALA A 166 2.41 -7.36 -5.59
C ALA A 166 1.23 -7.79 -6.48
N ARG A 167 1.47 -8.60 -7.52
CA ARG A 167 0.44 -9.15 -8.40
C ARG A 167 -0.54 -10.03 -7.65
N GLY A 168 -0.01 -10.85 -6.74
CA GLY A 168 -0.81 -11.64 -5.81
C GLY A 168 -1.77 -10.76 -5.01
N CYS A 169 -1.24 -9.76 -4.31
CA CYS A 169 -2.04 -8.84 -3.49
C CYS A 169 -3.06 -8.03 -4.31
N LEU A 170 -2.72 -7.62 -5.54
CA LEU A 170 -3.64 -6.88 -6.42
C LEU A 170 -4.80 -7.74 -6.92
N ARG A 171 -4.69 -9.08 -6.94
CA ARG A 171 -5.74 -9.96 -7.45
C ARG A 171 -7.04 -9.86 -6.63
N PRO A 172 -7.06 -10.07 -5.31
CA PRO A 172 -8.28 -9.95 -4.51
C PRO A 172 -8.81 -8.51 -4.44
N VAL A 173 -7.94 -7.49 -4.53
CA VAL A 173 -8.38 -6.08 -4.68
C VAL A 173 -9.21 -5.92 -5.95
N GLY A 174 -8.71 -6.45 -7.08
CA GLY A 174 -9.45 -6.40 -8.35
C GLY A 174 -10.76 -7.17 -8.31
N HIS A 175 -10.79 -8.31 -7.62
CA HIS A 175 -12.02 -9.09 -7.44
C HIS A 175 -13.05 -8.32 -6.61
N TYR A 176 -12.64 -7.72 -5.49
CA TYR A 176 -13.48 -6.90 -4.63
C TYR A 176 -14.21 -5.78 -5.39
N TYR A 177 -13.49 -5.06 -6.26
CA TYR A 177 -14.10 -3.99 -7.07
C TYR A 177 -14.90 -4.48 -8.29
N SER A 178 -14.87 -5.77 -8.60
CA SER A 178 -15.63 -6.37 -9.71
C SER A 178 -16.96 -6.98 -9.28
N GLU A 179 -17.18 -7.18 -7.98
CA GLU A 179 -18.41 -7.78 -7.45
C GLU A 179 -19.48 -6.73 -7.18
N ASP A 180 -20.73 -7.09 -7.47
CA ASP A 180 -21.92 -6.28 -7.18
C ASP A 180 -23.04 -7.20 -6.63
N PRO A 181 -23.45 -7.04 -5.35
CA PRO A 181 -22.92 -6.09 -4.38
C PRO A 181 -21.48 -6.43 -3.95
N LYS A 182 -20.70 -5.41 -3.56
CA LYS A 182 -19.36 -5.62 -2.98
C LYS A 182 -19.46 -6.51 -1.74
N PRO A 183 -18.55 -7.48 -1.55
CA PRO A 183 -18.59 -8.38 -0.41
C PRO A 183 -18.27 -7.63 0.89
N THR A 184 -18.88 -8.05 1.99
CA THR A 184 -18.46 -7.59 3.32
C THR A 184 -17.27 -8.45 3.77
N LEU A 185 -16.13 -7.81 4.04
CA LEU A 185 -14.91 -8.48 4.49
C LEU A 185 -14.51 -7.95 5.86
N THR A 186 -14.19 -8.87 6.78
CA THR A 186 -13.58 -8.56 8.06
C THR A 186 -12.12 -8.13 7.89
N ASP A 187 -11.56 -7.44 8.89
CA ASP A 187 -10.14 -7.06 8.92
C ASP A 187 -9.22 -8.28 8.76
N ASP A 188 -9.59 -9.42 9.33
CA ASP A 188 -8.81 -10.66 9.24
C ASP A 188 -8.88 -11.28 7.85
N GLU A 189 -10.05 -11.33 7.22
CA GLU A 189 -10.18 -11.79 5.84
C GLU A 189 -9.34 -10.93 4.89
N VAL A 190 -9.38 -9.60 5.03
CA VAL A 190 -8.55 -8.69 4.26
C VAL A 190 -7.07 -8.96 4.50
N TYR A 191 -6.62 -9.03 5.76
CA TYR A 191 -5.22 -9.28 6.09
C TYR A 191 -4.72 -10.61 5.51
N GLN A 192 -5.50 -11.68 5.66
CA GLN A 192 -5.14 -13.01 5.20
C GLN A 192 -5.13 -13.10 3.68
N THR A 193 -6.18 -12.62 3.03
CA THR A 193 -6.39 -12.83 1.59
C THR A 193 -5.74 -11.77 0.71
N TRP A 194 -5.69 -10.50 1.15
CA TRP A 194 -5.11 -9.42 0.35
C TRP A 194 -3.61 -9.27 0.56
N LEU A 195 -3.07 -9.66 1.72
CA LEU A 195 -1.66 -9.45 2.07
C LEU A 195 -0.94 -10.77 2.35
N MET A 196 -1.28 -11.47 3.44
CA MET A 196 -0.48 -12.58 3.96
C MET A 196 -0.32 -13.75 2.98
N ALA A 197 -1.40 -14.12 2.26
CA ALA A 197 -1.40 -15.25 1.33
C ALA A 197 -0.34 -15.13 0.21
N TRP A 198 0.12 -13.92 -0.10
CA TRP A 198 1.00 -13.63 -1.23
C TRP A 198 2.46 -13.39 -0.82
N VAL A 199 2.75 -13.37 0.50
CA VAL A 199 4.10 -13.19 1.03
C VAL A 199 4.77 -14.56 1.20
N PRO A 200 5.94 -14.81 0.55
CA PRO A 200 6.64 -16.08 0.66
C PRO A 200 6.97 -16.43 2.12
N SER A 201 6.89 -17.71 2.51
CA SER A 201 7.21 -18.17 3.87
C SER A 201 8.57 -17.66 4.35
N ARG A 202 9.61 -17.78 3.52
CA ARG A 202 10.97 -17.30 3.82
C ARG A 202 11.06 -15.83 4.22
N ILE A 203 10.07 -15.00 3.88
CA ILE A 203 10.00 -13.56 4.22
C ILE A 203 9.25 -13.33 5.54
N ARG A 204 8.33 -14.23 5.90
CA ARG A 204 7.50 -14.11 7.09
C ARG A 204 8.26 -14.41 8.39
N ASP A 205 9.35 -15.17 8.27
CA ASP A 205 10.24 -15.58 9.36
C ASP A 205 11.26 -14.48 9.79
#